data_AF-A0A354TDT9-F1
#
_entry.id   AF-A0A354TDT9-F1
#
_cell.length_a   1.000
_cell.length_b   1.000
_cell.length_c   1.000
_cell.angle_alpha   90.00
_cell.angle_beta   90.00
_cell.angle_gamma   90.00
#
_symmetry.space_group_name_H-M   'P 1'
#
loop_
_entity.id
_entity.type
_entity.pdbx_description
1 polymer ?
#
loop_
_entity_poly.entity_id
_entity_poly.type
_entity_poly.pdbx_seq_one_letter_code
_entity_poly.pdbx_strand_id
1 'polypeptide(L)'
;MKRELQAIAVLLVFGVAKLPLEQKITADLRQQKMLEEPIRLGVGENLGQAGIAASLGGLRGLAACMFQLRAHLEFTHVNWAKVDSLYKLVTRLQPRNFRYWEEASWHMAYNAASYYLYSKDLKPALRGQFYHDHVMRGVAILEEGLRFLPDHPRLWEKLAEIHLRRTYDFKKAGDAYWNSFQHGGLNYTERFAAYAYAQSNDPESWKKGYAILKRLHDANKSTSGLIEHLKLLEQHLRIPAEQRIQDTAPVRRAPGPSAGPQR
;
A
#
# COMPACT_ATOMS: atom_id res chain seq x y z
N MET A 1 -43.35 -16.75 -22.33
CA MET A 1 -42.64 -16.47 -23.61
C MET A 1 -42.90 -15.08 -24.19
N LYS A 2 -44.07 -14.75 -24.81
CA LYS A 2 -44.27 -13.44 -25.47
C LYS A 2 -44.19 -12.22 -24.53
N ARG A 3 -44.77 -12.31 -23.32
CA ARG A 3 -44.76 -11.23 -22.32
C ARG A 3 -43.37 -10.99 -21.71
N GLU A 4 -42.56 -12.04 -21.55
CA GLU A 4 -41.18 -11.95 -21.05
C GLU A 4 -40.28 -11.26 -22.08
N LEU A 5 -40.41 -11.63 -23.36
CA LEU A 5 -39.70 -10.98 -24.47
C LEU A 5 -40.07 -9.50 -24.58
N GLN A 6 -41.35 -9.16 -24.41
CA GLN A 6 -41.81 -7.76 -24.37
C GLN A 6 -41.22 -6.99 -23.18
N ALA A 7 -41.19 -7.59 -21.99
CA ALA A 7 -40.60 -6.97 -20.81
C ALA A 7 -39.09 -6.70 -21.01
N ILE A 8 -38.35 -7.67 -21.58
CA ILE A 8 -36.93 -7.51 -21.92
C ILE A 8 -36.75 -6.39 -22.95
N ALA A 9 -37.58 -6.36 -24.00
CA ALA A 9 -37.51 -5.32 -25.02
C ALA A 9 -37.77 -3.93 -24.44
N VAL A 10 -38.76 -3.78 -23.56
CA VAL A 10 -39.05 -2.51 -22.86
C VAL A 10 -37.86 -2.08 -21.99
N LEU A 11 -37.27 -3.00 -21.23
CA LEU A 11 -36.10 -2.71 -20.40
C LEU A 11 -34.88 -2.28 -21.25
N LEU A 12 -34.65 -2.93 -22.39
CA LEU A 12 -33.57 -2.58 -23.31
C LEU A 12 -33.80 -1.21 -23.95
N VAL A 13 -34.99 -0.94 -24.46
CA VAL A 13 -35.34 0.35 -25.08
C VAL A 13 -35.22 1.47 -24.05
N PHE A 14 -35.76 1.27 -22.85
CA PHE A 14 -35.66 2.24 -21.78
C PHE A 14 -34.19 2.48 -21.36
N GLY A 15 -33.40 1.43 -21.24
CA GLY A 15 -31.96 1.52 -20.94
C GLY A 15 -31.19 2.33 -21.98
N VAL A 16 -31.41 2.03 -23.28
CA VAL A 16 -30.76 2.75 -24.38
C VAL A 16 -31.21 4.21 -24.45
N ALA A 17 -32.50 4.48 -24.24
CA ALA A 17 -33.04 5.85 -24.26
C ALA A 17 -32.52 6.71 -23.10
N LYS A 18 -32.29 6.11 -21.92
CA LYS A 18 -31.79 6.81 -20.72
C LYS A 18 -30.28 7.07 -20.76
N LEU A 19 -29.52 6.20 -21.43
CA LEU A 19 -28.06 6.24 -21.49
C LEU A 19 -27.44 7.62 -21.82
N PRO A 20 -27.88 8.38 -22.85
CA PRO A 20 -27.28 9.68 -23.17
C PRO A 20 -27.51 10.72 -22.07
N LEU A 21 -28.67 10.67 -21.39
CA LEU A 21 -28.96 11.56 -20.27
C LEU A 21 -28.05 11.26 -19.07
N GLU A 22 -27.89 9.98 -18.72
CA GLU A 22 -26.98 9.56 -17.66
C GLU A 22 -25.53 9.93 -17.97
N GLN A 23 -25.09 9.74 -19.21
CA GLN A 23 -23.73 10.12 -19.63
C GLN A 23 -23.50 11.62 -19.50
N LYS A 24 -24.47 12.46 -19.91
CA LYS A 24 -24.37 13.91 -19.78
C LYS A 24 -24.31 14.35 -18.32
N ILE A 25 -25.25 13.88 -17.49
CA ILE A 25 -25.27 14.19 -16.05
C ILE A 25 -23.97 13.73 -15.38
N THR A 26 -23.48 12.54 -15.73
CA THR A 26 -22.24 11.99 -15.16
C THR A 26 -21.02 12.82 -15.60
N ALA A 27 -20.97 13.26 -16.86
CA ALA A 27 -19.91 14.12 -17.36
C ALA A 27 -19.91 15.48 -16.64
N ASP A 28 -21.09 16.10 -16.50
CA ASP A 28 -21.25 17.38 -15.79
C ASP A 28 -20.82 17.28 -14.32
N LEU A 29 -21.26 16.23 -13.63
CA LEU A 29 -20.88 15.98 -12.23
C LEU A 29 -19.38 15.71 -12.07
N ARG A 30 -18.72 15.06 -13.05
CA ARG A 30 -17.27 14.88 -13.06
C ARG A 30 -16.53 16.19 -13.31
N GLN A 31 -17.01 17.01 -14.24
CA GLN A 31 -16.45 18.34 -14.51
C GLN A 31 -16.53 19.23 -13.26
N GLN A 32 -17.61 19.11 -12.49
CA GLN A 32 -17.80 19.78 -11.20
C GLN A 32 -17.03 19.12 -10.04
N LYS A 33 -16.25 18.06 -10.28
CA LYS A 33 -15.54 17.26 -9.28
C LYS A 33 -16.44 16.66 -8.19
N MET A 34 -17.74 16.55 -8.46
CA MET A 34 -18.72 15.90 -7.59
C MET A 34 -18.76 14.39 -7.79
N LEU A 35 -18.37 13.93 -8.99
CA LEU A 35 -18.12 12.54 -9.28
C LEU A 35 -16.65 12.32 -9.64
N GLU A 36 -16.20 11.15 -9.25
CA GLU A 36 -14.84 10.68 -9.41
C GLU A 36 -14.60 10.13 -10.84
N GLU A 37 -13.42 10.38 -11.41
CA GLU A 37 -13.08 9.88 -12.75
C GLU A 37 -12.98 8.35 -12.77
N PRO A 38 -13.44 7.66 -13.82
CA PRO A 38 -13.39 6.20 -13.91
C PRO A 38 -11.94 5.68 -13.87
N ILE A 39 -11.73 4.59 -13.13
CA ILE A 39 -10.41 3.95 -13.04
C ILE A 39 -10.12 3.28 -14.38
N ARG A 40 -8.96 3.56 -14.97
CA ARG A 40 -8.52 2.91 -16.22
C ARG A 40 -8.01 1.50 -15.92
N LEU A 41 -8.91 0.53 -15.84
CA LEU A 41 -8.57 -0.88 -15.63
C LEU A 41 -8.59 -1.66 -16.94
N GLY A 42 -8.10 -2.90 -16.91
CA GLY A 42 -8.26 -3.85 -18.02
C GLY A 42 -9.72 -4.24 -18.25
N VAL A 43 -10.03 -4.77 -19.45
CA VAL A 43 -11.42 -5.10 -19.87
C VAL A 43 -12.12 -6.04 -18.88
N GLY A 44 -11.45 -7.09 -18.39
CA GLY A 44 -12.04 -8.03 -17.44
C GLY A 44 -12.38 -7.42 -16.07
N GLU A 45 -11.57 -6.48 -15.60
CA GLU A 45 -11.78 -5.80 -14.31
C GLU A 45 -12.86 -4.74 -14.42
N ASN A 46 -12.93 -4.04 -15.55
CA ASN A 46 -14.03 -3.13 -15.87
C ASN A 46 -15.37 -3.88 -15.89
N LEU A 47 -15.42 -5.08 -16.47
CA LEU A 47 -16.64 -5.91 -16.46
C LEU A 47 -17.03 -6.37 -15.06
N GLY A 48 -16.06 -6.79 -14.23
CA GLY A 48 -16.31 -7.15 -12.83
C GLY A 48 -16.85 -5.98 -12.01
N GLN A 49 -16.25 -4.80 -12.16
CA GLN A 49 -16.70 -3.58 -11.50
C GLN A 49 -18.07 -3.11 -12.02
N ALA A 50 -18.34 -3.24 -13.32
CA ALA A 50 -19.64 -2.94 -13.92
C ALA A 50 -20.74 -3.87 -13.38
N GLY A 51 -20.48 -5.17 -13.23
CA GLY A 51 -21.43 -6.11 -12.63
C GLY A 51 -21.73 -5.80 -11.16
N ILE A 52 -20.73 -5.40 -10.39
CA ILE A 52 -20.92 -4.95 -9.00
C ILE A 52 -21.72 -3.65 -8.95
N ALA A 53 -21.39 -2.68 -9.81
CA ALA A 53 -22.11 -1.42 -9.90
C ALA A 53 -23.58 -1.62 -10.29
N ALA A 54 -23.86 -2.51 -11.24
CA ALA A 54 -25.22 -2.81 -11.69
C ALA A 54 -26.07 -3.53 -10.62
N SER A 55 -25.46 -4.40 -9.82
CA SER A 55 -26.17 -5.19 -8.80
C SER A 55 -26.41 -4.44 -7.49
N LEU A 56 -25.46 -3.61 -7.05
CA LEU A 56 -25.51 -2.97 -5.73
C LEU A 56 -25.70 -1.45 -5.78
N GLY A 57 -25.47 -0.80 -6.93
CA GLY A 57 -25.63 0.64 -7.09
C GLY A 57 -24.94 1.43 -5.96
N GLY A 58 -25.71 2.27 -5.26
CA GLY A 58 -25.23 3.07 -4.13
C GLY A 58 -24.97 2.30 -2.83
N LEU A 59 -25.45 1.06 -2.69
CA LEU A 59 -25.34 0.25 -1.47
C LEU A 59 -23.99 -0.45 -1.30
N ARG A 60 -23.10 -0.35 -2.30
CA ARG A 60 -21.76 -0.95 -2.28
C ARG A 60 -20.93 -0.59 -1.05
N GLY A 61 -21.05 0.64 -0.55
CA GLY A 61 -20.33 1.10 0.64
C GLY A 61 -20.84 0.43 1.92
N LEU A 62 -22.16 0.31 2.06
CA LEU A 62 -22.77 -0.39 3.19
C LEU A 62 -22.42 -1.88 3.18
N ALA A 63 -22.50 -2.53 2.01
CA ALA A 63 -22.10 -3.93 1.85
C ALA A 63 -20.63 -4.15 2.24
N ALA A 64 -19.73 -3.27 1.79
CA ALA A 64 -18.31 -3.34 2.16
C ALA A 64 -18.13 -3.22 3.69
N CYS A 65 -18.82 -2.29 4.34
CA CYS A 65 -18.78 -2.15 5.80
C CYS A 65 -19.27 -3.41 6.53
N MET A 66 -20.38 -4.01 6.10
CA MET A 66 -20.87 -5.27 6.69
C MET A 66 -19.88 -6.43 6.53
N PHE A 67 -19.26 -6.56 5.36
CA PHE A 67 -18.24 -7.59 5.13
C PHE A 67 -16.96 -7.33 5.94
N GLN A 68 -16.56 -6.08 6.11
CA GLN A 68 -15.43 -5.70 6.97
C GLN A 68 -15.72 -6.07 8.44
N LEU A 69 -16.92 -5.75 8.96
CA LEU A 69 -17.33 -6.15 10.31
C LEU A 69 -17.32 -7.68 10.47
N ARG A 70 -17.79 -8.41 9.47
CA ARG A 70 -17.70 -9.87 9.47
C ARG A 70 -16.26 -10.37 9.43
N ALA A 71 -15.39 -9.72 8.64
CA ALA A 71 -13.97 -10.06 8.58
C ALA A 71 -13.29 -9.85 9.94
N HIS A 72 -13.70 -8.82 10.68
CA HIS A 72 -13.24 -8.58 12.04
C HIS A 72 -13.67 -9.71 12.99
N LEU A 73 -14.91 -10.19 12.93
CA LEU A 73 -15.34 -11.35 13.73
C LEU A 73 -14.49 -12.60 13.41
N GLU A 74 -14.27 -12.89 12.13
CA GLU A 74 -13.47 -14.04 11.69
C GLU A 74 -12.00 -13.91 12.09
N PHE A 75 -11.48 -12.68 12.14
CA PHE A 75 -10.15 -12.39 12.69
C PHE A 75 -10.08 -12.76 14.18
N THR A 76 -11.10 -12.44 14.99
CA THR A 76 -11.14 -12.86 16.41
C THR A 76 -11.21 -14.37 16.58
N HIS A 77 -11.77 -15.08 15.59
CA HIS A 77 -11.80 -16.55 15.55
C HIS A 77 -10.57 -17.16 14.87
N VAL A 78 -9.58 -16.35 14.47
CA VAL A 78 -8.34 -16.81 13.81
C VAL A 78 -8.62 -17.55 12.49
N ASN A 79 -9.74 -17.23 11.84
CA ASN A 79 -10.13 -17.83 10.57
C ASN A 79 -9.54 -17.05 9.38
N TRP A 80 -8.22 -17.17 9.19
CA TRP A 80 -7.47 -16.38 8.21
C TRP A 80 -7.97 -16.51 6.77
N ALA A 81 -8.39 -17.72 6.37
CA ALA A 81 -8.98 -17.95 5.06
C ALA A 81 -10.25 -17.13 4.85
N LYS A 82 -11.11 -17.05 5.89
CA LYS A 82 -12.32 -16.25 5.83
C LYS A 82 -12.03 -14.76 5.85
N VAL A 83 -11.08 -14.32 6.68
CA VAL A 83 -10.59 -12.93 6.69
C VAL A 83 -10.15 -12.50 5.29
N ASP A 84 -9.28 -13.26 4.61
CA ASP A 84 -8.81 -12.92 3.26
C ASP A 84 -9.96 -12.89 2.25
N SER A 85 -10.84 -13.90 2.27
CA SER A 85 -11.97 -13.96 1.32
C SER A 85 -12.94 -12.79 1.49
N LEU A 86 -13.20 -12.35 2.73
CA LEU A 86 -14.08 -11.23 3.02
C LEU A 86 -13.42 -9.92 2.62
N TYR A 87 -12.15 -9.70 2.94
CA TYR A 87 -11.43 -8.50 2.51
C TYR A 87 -11.33 -8.40 0.99
N LYS A 88 -11.17 -9.52 0.28
CA LYS A 88 -11.23 -9.56 -1.19
C LYS A 88 -12.58 -9.06 -1.73
N LEU A 89 -13.68 -9.29 -1.02
CA LEU A 89 -14.97 -8.70 -1.37
C LEU A 89 -15.01 -7.20 -1.04
N VAL A 90 -14.55 -6.82 0.15
CA VAL A 90 -14.51 -5.42 0.62
C VAL A 90 -13.73 -4.54 -0.37
N THR A 91 -12.53 -4.95 -0.77
CA THR A 91 -11.68 -4.18 -1.69
C THR A 91 -12.28 -4.12 -3.09
N ARG A 92 -13.00 -5.15 -3.55
CA ARG A 92 -13.72 -5.11 -4.84
C ARG A 92 -14.96 -4.22 -4.81
N LEU A 93 -15.64 -4.14 -3.67
CA LEU A 93 -16.81 -3.29 -3.49
C LEU A 93 -16.44 -1.81 -3.39
N GLN A 94 -15.29 -1.50 -2.78
CA GLN A 94 -14.79 -0.15 -2.53
C GLN A 94 -13.31 -0.02 -2.92
N PRO A 95 -12.94 -0.20 -4.20
CA PRO A 95 -11.54 -0.28 -4.64
C PRO A 95 -10.76 1.04 -4.48
N ARG A 96 -11.46 2.15 -4.28
CA ARG A 96 -10.86 3.48 -4.11
C ARG A 96 -10.60 3.84 -2.66
N ASN A 97 -11.13 3.06 -1.72
CA ASN A 97 -10.83 3.27 -0.32
C ASN A 97 -9.53 2.53 0.02
N PHE A 98 -8.41 3.27 -0.02
CA PHE A 98 -7.07 2.71 0.25
C PHE A 98 -7.00 1.97 1.59
N ARG A 99 -7.79 2.38 2.60
CA ARG A 99 -7.76 1.78 3.93
C ARG A 99 -8.11 0.30 3.92
N TYR A 100 -9.01 -0.12 3.03
CA TYR A 100 -9.37 -1.54 2.91
C TYR A 100 -8.24 -2.38 2.33
N TRP A 101 -7.45 -1.83 1.41
CA TRP A 101 -6.26 -2.50 0.90
C TRP A 101 -5.16 -2.57 1.97
N GLU A 102 -4.93 -1.45 2.69
CA GLU A 102 -3.99 -1.40 3.81
C GLU A 102 -4.34 -2.45 4.87
N GLU A 103 -5.59 -2.47 5.35
CA GLU A 103 -6.04 -3.38 6.40
C GLU A 103 -6.01 -4.85 5.95
N ALA A 104 -6.48 -5.16 4.74
CA ALA A 104 -6.42 -6.49 4.17
C ALA A 104 -4.97 -7.01 4.10
N SER A 105 -4.05 -6.16 3.62
CA SER A 105 -2.63 -6.51 3.52
C SER A 105 -2.01 -6.73 4.90
N TRP A 106 -2.42 -5.93 5.89
CA TRP A 106 -1.92 -6.01 7.26
C TRP A 106 -2.36 -7.31 7.93
N HIS A 107 -3.62 -7.71 7.78
CA HIS A 107 -4.10 -8.98 8.30
C HIS A 107 -3.31 -10.17 7.75
N MET A 108 -2.93 -10.15 6.47
CA MET A 108 -2.21 -11.25 5.85
C MET A 108 -0.71 -11.22 6.19
N ALA A 109 0.00 -10.15 5.83
CA ALA A 109 1.45 -10.07 5.98
C ALA A 109 1.91 -9.96 7.43
N TYR A 110 1.05 -9.48 8.33
CA TYR A 110 1.37 -9.34 9.75
C TYR A 110 0.72 -10.41 10.59
N ASN A 111 -0.61 -10.39 10.72
CA ASN A 111 -1.27 -11.21 11.73
C ASN A 111 -1.28 -12.70 11.38
N ALA A 112 -1.75 -13.05 10.18
CA ALA A 112 -1.81 -14.44 9.74
C ALA A 112 -0.41 -15.04 9.62
N ALA A 113 0.51 -14.31 8.97
CA ALA A 113 1.90 -14.74 8.84
C ALA A 113 2.54 -15.03 10.21
N SER A 114 2.44 -14.09 11.17
CA SER A 114 2.99 -14.29 12.51
C SER A 114 2.28 -15.42 13.28
N TYR A 115 0.96 -15.56 13.15
CA TYR A 115 0.23 -16.67 13.75
C TYR A 115 0.80 -18.02 13.30
N TYR A 116 0.98 -18.21 11.98
CA TYR A 116 1.50 -19.47 11.46
C TYR A 116 2.97 -19.70 11.81
N LEU A 117 3.79 -18.64 11.85
CA LEU A 117 5.20 -18.75 12.24
C LEU A 117 5.37 -19.31 13.66
N TYR A 118 4.48 -18.93 14.59
CA TYR A 118 4.56 -19.30 16.00
C TYR A 118 3.59 -20.41 16.43
N SER A 119 2.79 -20.95 15.52
CA SER A 119 1.83 -22.03 15.82
C SER A 119 2.55 -23.31 16.24
N LYS A 120 2.32 -23.76 17.48
CA LYS A 120 2.93 -24.99 18.02
C LYS A 120 2.34 -26.26 17.40
N ASP A 121 1.12 -26.18 16.90
CA ASP A 121 0.37 -27.30 16.32
C ASP A 121 0.89 -27.70 14.92
N LEU A 122 1.68 -26.82 14.29
CA LEU A 122 2.27 -27.06 12.98
C LEU A 122 3.69 -27.60 13.09
N LYS A 123 4.05 -28.47 12.15
CA LYS A 123 5.44 -28.90 11.93
C LYS A 123 6.30 -27.69 11.53
N PRO A 124 7.57 -27.60 11.97
CA PRO A 124 8.44 -26.44 11.69
C PRO A 124 8.51 -26.06 10.20
N ALA A 125 8.59 -27.04 9.30
CA ALA A 125 8.62 -26.79 7.85
C ALA A 125 7.36 -26.08 7.33
N LEU A 126 6.18 -26.44 7.83
CA LEU A 126 4.91 -25.83 7.43
C LEU A 126 4.74 -24.41 7.98
N ARG A 127 5.34 -24.09 9.13
CA ARG A 127 5.32 -22.74 9.71
C ARG A 127 6.00 -21.74 8.78
N GLY A 128 7.19 -22.10 8.28
CA GLY A 128 7.95 -21.27 7.35
C GLY A 128 7.22 -21.05 6.04
N GLN A 129 6.64 -22.10 5.47
CA GLN A 129 5.84 -22.02 4.25
C GLN A 129 4.62 -21.11 4.44
N PHE A 130 3.78 -21.36 5.44
CA PHE A 130 2.58 -20.54 5.64
C PHE A 130 2.89 -19.09 6.03
N TYR A 131 3.96 -18.85 6.79
CA TYR A 131 4.47 -17.49 7.01
C TYR A 131 4.78 -16.81 5.67
N HIS A 132 5.54 -17.47 4.80
CA HIS A 132 5.91 -16.94 3.50
C HIS A 132 4.68 -16.67 2.63
N ASP A 133 3.77 -17.64 2.51
CA ASP A 133 2.56 -17.54 1.68
C ASP A 133 1.69 -16.35 2.11
N HIS A 134 1.53 -16.10 3.41
CA HIS A 134 0.73 -14.99 3.92
C HIS A 134 1.43 -13.63 3.79
N VAL A 135 2.77 -13.58 3.92
CA VAL A 135 3.56 -12.39 3.59
C VAL A 135 3.36 -12.03 2.11
N MET A 136 3.51 -13.00 1.22
CA MET A 136 3.34 -12.77 -0.22
C MET A 136 1.90 -12.44 -0.58
N ARG A 137 0.91 -12.98 0.15
CA ARG A 137 -0.49 -12.57 -0.01
C ARG A 137 -0.69 -11.09 0.32
N GLY A 138 -0.09 -10.59 1.40
CA GLY A 138 -0.17 -9.17 1.74
C GLY A 138 0.49 -8.25 0.70
N VAL A 139 1.64 -8.67 0.13
CA VAL A 139 2.27 -7.99 -1.02
C VAL A 139 1.29 -7.92 -2.20
N ALA A 140 0.72 -9.06 -2.59
CA ALA A 140 -0.20 -9.14 -3.73
C ALA A 140 -1.47 -8.28 -3.53
N ILE A 141 -1.97 -8.14 -2.30
CA ILE A 141 -3.11 -7.25 -1.99
C ILE A 141 -2.74 -5.79 -2.26
N LEU A 142 -1.56 -5.34 -1.84
CA LEU A 142 -1.13 -3.95 -2.06
C LEU A 142 -0.81 -3.69 -3.54
N GLU A 143 -0.18 -4.64 -4.23
CA GLU A 143 0.04 -4.55 -5.67
C GLU A 143 -1.29 -4.48 -6.42
N GLU A 144 -2.30 -5.27 -6.05
CA GLU A 144 -3.66 -5.16 -6.61
C GLU A 144 -4.26 -3.78 -6.32
N GLY A 145 -4.17 -3.29 -5.08
CA GLY A 145 -4.66 -1.96 -4.70
C GLY A 145 -4.01 -0.83 -5.51
N LEU A 146 -2.70 -0.91 -5.74
CA LEU A 146 -1.94 0.04 -6.57
C LEU A 146 -2.37 0.01 -8.05
N ARG A 147 -3.00 -1.06 -8.54
CA ARG A 147 -3.59 -1.04 -9.90
C ARG A 147 -4.83 -0.15 -9.97
N PHE A 148 -5.55 0.02 -8.86
CA PHE A 148 -6.69 0.93 -8.76
C PHE A 148 -6.28 2.34 -8.32
N LEU A 149 -5.22 2.44 -7.53
CA LEU A 149 -4.75 3.66 -6.88
C LEU A 149 -3.22 3.81 -7.06
N PRO A 150 -2.72 3.96 -8.30
CA PRO A 150 -1.29 3.86 -8.62
C PRO A 150 -0.46 4.95 -7.95
N ASP A 151 -1.04 6.12 -7.73
CA ASP A 151 -0.34 7.26 -7.14
C ASP A 151 -0.67 7.42 -5.66
N HIS A 152 -1.20 6.39 -4.98
CA HIS A 152 -1.61 6.55 -3.58
C HIS A 152 -0.42 6.34 -2.62
N PRO A 153 0.10 7.40 -1.97
CA PRO A 153 1.37 7.33 -1.26
C PRO A 153 1.35 6.35 -0.09
N ARG A 154 0.20 6.20 0.56
CA ARG A 154 0.05 5.28 1.69
C ARG A 154 0.15 3.80 1.29
N LEU A 155 -0.32 3.43 0.10
CA LEU A 155 -0.22 2.02 -0.35
C LEU A 155 1.23 1.67 -0.68
N TRP A 156 1.94 2.60 -1.33
CA TRP A 156 3.39 2.48 -1.53
C TRP A 156 4.17 2.38 -0.22
N GLU A 157 3.85 3.20 0.79
CA GLU A 157 4.45 3.13 2.13
C GLU A 157 4.26 1.75 2.76
N LYS A 158 3.03 1.20 2.74
CA LYS A 158 2.74 -0.13 3.28
C LYS A 158 3.46 -1.24 2.54
N LEU A 159 3.58 -1.13 1.22
CA LEU A 159 4.30 -2.11 0.41
C LEU A 159 5.79 -2.10 0.78
N ALA A 160 6.36 -0.91 0.98
CA ALA A 160 7.73 -0.74 1.42
C ALA A 160 7.97 -1.34 2.81
N GLU A 161 7.05 -1.16 3.76
CA GLU A 161 7.15 -1.74 5.10
C GLU A 161 7.17 -3.27 5.08
N ILE A 162 6.32 -3.91 4.26
CA ILE A 162 6.33 -5.37 4.10
C ILE A 162 7.67 -5.82 3.50
N HIS A 163 8.14 -5.13 2.47
CA HIS A 163 9.40 -5.50 1.84
C HIS A 163 10.59 -5.39 2.79
N LEU A 164 10.64 -4.30 3.56
CA LEU A 164 11.69 -4.02 4.54
C LEU A 164 11.70 -5.04 5.69
N ARG A 165 10.52 -5.39 6.22
CA ARG A 165 10.42 -6.11 7.50
C ARG A 165 10.08 -7.59 7.38
N ARG A 166 9.52 -8.02 6.25
CA ARG A 166 8.95 -9.38 6.10
C ARG A 166 9.63 -10.18 5.00
N THR A 167 9.88 -9.56 3.85
CA THR A 167 10.58 -10.24 2.73
C THR A 167 12.08 -9.98 2.72
N TYR A 168 12.53 -8.92 3.40
CA TYR A 168 13.93 -8.43 3.36
C TYR A 168 14.44 -8.13 1.94
N ASP A 169 13.53 -7.78 1.03
CA ASP A 169 13.85 -7.28 -0.30
C ASP A 169 14.06 -5.76 -0.21
N PHE A 170 15.27 -5.38 0.20
CA PHE A 170 15.61 -3.99 0.48
C PHE A 170 15.56 -3.10 -0.76
N LYS A 171 15.80 -3.65 -1.96
CA LYS A 171 15.65 -2.92 -3.21
C LYS A 171 14.19 -2.56 -3.44
N LYS A 172 13.27 -3.54 -3.37
CA LYS A 172 11.84 -3.27 -3.52
C LYS A 172 11.31 -2.35 -2.42
N ALA A 173 11.80 -2.48 -1.19
CA ALA A 173 11.46 -1.55 -0.11
C ALA A 173 11.88 -0.11 -0.45
N GLY A 174 13.10 0.07 -0.96
CA GLY A 174 13.61 1.37 -1.40
C GLY A 174 12.77 1.96 -2.53
N ASP A 175 12.50 1.17 -3.57
CA ASP A 175 11.68 1.60 -4.70
C ASP A 175 10.26 1.98 -4.25
N ALA A 176 9.63 1.20 -3.36
CA ALA A 176 8.28 1.50 -2.86
C ALA A 176 8.25 2.75 -1.96
N TYR A 177 9.19 2.93 -1.04
CA TYR A 177 9.27 4.17 -0.25
C TYR A 177 9.52 5.40 -1.13
N TRP A 178 10.35 5.25 -2.16
CA TRP A 178 10.59 6.32 -3.12
C TRP A 178 9.33 6.71 -3.89
N ASN A 179 8.55 5.74 -4.36
CA ASN A 179 7.24 6.00 -4.97
C ASN A 179 6.29 6.69 -3.98
N SER A 180 6.25 6.25 -2.71
CA SER A 180 5.45 6.93 -1.69
C SER A 180 5.80 8.41 -1.59
N PHE A 181 7.09 8.75 -1.51
CA PHE A 181 7.56 10.13 -1.46
C PHE A 181 7.18 10.93 -2.72
N GLN A 182 7.40 10.37 -3.91
CA GLN A 182 7.08 11.04 -5.19
C GLN A 182 5.59 11.38 -5.33
N HIS A 183 4.73 10.60 -4.69
CA HIS A 183 3.28 10.80 -4.72
C HIS A 183 2.73 11.51 -3.48
N GLY A 184 3.54 12.33 -2.80
CA GLY A 184 3.09 13.17 -1.68
C GLY A 184 3.02 12.44 -0.33
N GLY A 185 3.74 11.33 -0.19
CA GLY A 185 3.94 10.66 1.09
C GLY A 185 4.72 11.51 2.09
N LEU A 186 4.73 11.05 3.34
CA LEU A 186 5.38 11.77 4.43
C LEU A 186 6.89 11.91 4.16
N ASN A 187 7.49 13.04 4.52
CA ASN A 187 8.91 13.35 4.27
C ASN A 187 9.89 12.27 4.77
N TYR A 188 9.52 11.46 5.75
CA TYR A 188 10.38 10.39 6.25
C TYR A 188 10.56 9.25 5.22
N THR A 189 9.60 9.06 4.30
CA THR A 189 9.62 8.00 3.29
C THR A 189 10.80 8.16 2.32
N GLU A 190 11.16 9.40 1.97
CA GLU A 190 12.37 9.70 1.18
C GLU A 190 13.64 9.15 1.83
N ARG A 191 13.79 9.38 3.14
CA ARG A 191 14.95 8.93 3.90
C ARG A 191 14.94 7.42 4.10
N PHE A 192 13.76 6.84 4.32
CA PHE A 192 13.61 5.39 4.46
C PHE A 192 13.85 4.65 3.14
N ALA A 193 13.53 5.26 2.00
CA ALA A 193 13.92 4.74 0.69
C ALA A 193 15.44 4.58 0.60
N ALA A 194 16.16 5.63 0.99
CA ALA A 194 17.61 5.63 0.95
C ALA A 194 18.25 4.66 1.96
N TYR A 195 17.65 4.49 3.15
CA TYR A 195 18.11 3.47 4.12
C TYR A 195 17.91 2.06 3.61
N ALA A 196 16.79 1.79 2.94
CA ALA A 196 16.54 0.49 2.32
C ALA A 196 17.53 0.25 1.17
N TYR A 197 17.74 1.23 0.29
CA TYR A 197 18.76 1.11 -0.75
C TYR A 197 20.17 0.87 -0.20
N ALA A 198 20.55 1.49 0.91
CA ALA A 198 21.83 1.25 1.58
C ALA A 198 22.00 -0.18 2.10
N GLN A 199 20.90 -0.84 2.49
CA GLN A 199 20.88 -2.24 2.94
C GLN A 199 20.74 -3.25 1.80
N SER A 200 20.50 -2.79 0.57
CA SER A 200 20.45 -3.66 -0.61
C SER A 200 21.84 -4.21 -0.96
N ASN A 201 21.87 -5.19 -1.85
CA ASN A 201 23.11 -5.84 -2.29
C ASN A 201 23.41 -5.54 -3.78
N ASP A 202 23.08 -4.34 -4.26
CA ASP A 202 23.37 -3.95 -5.65
C ASP A 202 23.89 -2.51 -5.80
N PRO A 203 24.88 -2.26 -6.68
CA PRO A 203 25.48 -0.94 -6.85
C PRO A 203 24.51 0.17 -7.30
N GLU A 204 23.46 -0.16 -8.05
CA GLU A 204 22.52 0.86 -8.56
C GLU A 204 21.64 1.40 -7.44
N SER A 205 21.14 0.52 -6.57
CA SER A 205 20.46 0.92 -5.35
C SER A 205 21.39 1.76 -4.46
N TRP A 206 22.65 1.35 -4.27
CA TRP A 206 23.60 2.15 -3.48
C TRP A 206 23.78 3.58 -4.01
N LYS A 207 23.90 3.75 -5.33
CA LYS A 207 23.97 5.08 -5.96
C LYS A 207 22.71 5.92 -5.68
N LYS A 208 21.51 5.32 -5.80
CA LYS A 208 20.24 6.00 -5.46
C LYS A 208 20.22 6.45 -4.00
N GLY A 209 20.57 5.54 -3.08
CA GLY A 209 20.63 5.83 -1.65
C GLY A 209 21.62 6.95 -1.34
N TYR A 210 22.82 6.90 -1.92
CA TYR A 210 23.86 7.91 -1.72
C TYR A 210 23.40 9.29 -2.20
N ALA A 211 22.83 9.37 -3.40
CA ALA A 211 22.34 10.63 -3.95
C ALA A 211 21.27 11.28 -3.07
N ILE A 212 20.35 10.48 -2.52
CA ILE A 212 19.31 10.98 -1.60
C ILE A 212 19.94 11.46 -0.28
N LEU A 213 20.75 10.64 0.38
CA LEU A 213 21.32 10.98 1.68
C LEU A 213 22.30 12.15 1.60
N LYS A 214 23.13 12.21 0.54
CA LYS A 214 24.07 13.32 0.33
C LYS A 214 23.32 14.64 0.14
N ARG A 215 22.28 14.67 -0.70
CA ARG A 215 21.44 15.86 -0.86
C ARG A 215 20.78 16.29 0.45
N LEU A 216 20.26 15.34 1.23
CA LEU A 216 19.66 15.64 2.54
C LEU A 216 20.69 16.14 3.55
N HIS A 217 21.89 15.58 3.53
CA HIS A 217 23.01 16.03 4.34
C HIS A 217 23.38 17.48 4.00
N ASP A 218 23.58 17.78 2.72
CA ASP A 218 23.99 19.11 2.24
C ASP A 218 22.91 20.17 2.47
N ALA A 219 21.64 19.75 2.56
CA ALA A 219 20.52 20.60 2.95
C ALA A 219 20.40 20.81 4.48
N ASN A 220 21.39 20.41 5.28
CA ASN A 220 21.39 20.46 6.75
C ASN A 220 20.22 19.70 7.41
N LYS A 221 19.73 18.62 6.77
CA LYS A 221 18.66 17.75 7.30
C LYS A 221 19.21 16.45 7.89
N SER A 222 20.47 16.44 8.30
CA SER A 222 21.17 15.28 8.82
C SER A 222 20.58 14.77 10.13
N THR A 223 20.34 13.47 10.18
CA THR A 223 20.06 12.73 11.42
C THR A 223 21.20 11.74 11.67
N SER A 224 21.34 11.21 12.89
CA SER A 224 22.38 10.22 13.19
C SER A 224 22.32 9.01 12.25
N GLY A 225 21.13 8.47 12.00
CA GLY A 225 20.94 7.34 11.08
C GLY A 225 21.28 7.70 9.62
N LEU A 226 21.06 8.95 9.21
CA LEU A 226 21.44 9.42 7.87
C LEU A 226 22.95 9.37 7.68
N ILE A 227 23.69 9.88 8.67
CA ILE A 227 25.15 9.91 8.63
C ILE A 227 25.72 8.50 8.58
N GLU A 228 25.17 7.59 9.40
CA GLU A 228 25.58 6.18 9.42
C GLU A 228 25.42 5.50 8.06
N HIS A 229 24.23 5.59 7.46
CA HIS A 229 23.97 4.98 6.16
C HIS A 229 24.73 5.67 5.02
N LEU A 230 24.97 6.99 5.12
CA LEU A 230 25.77 7.72 4.13
C LEU A 230 27.23 7.24 4.15
N LYS A 231 27.84 7.08 5.33
CA LYS A 231 29.19 6.51 5.47
C LYS A 231 29.28 5.07 4.98
N LEU A 232 28.28 4.25 5.29
CA LEU A 232 28.19 2.87 4.80
C LEU A 232 28.21 2.85 3.26
N LEU A 233 27.43 3.72 2.63
CA LEU A 233 27.38 3.86 1.18
C LEU A 233 28.68 4.39 0.58
N GLU A 234 29.35 5.34 1.23
CA GLU A 234 30.67 5.82 0.81
C GLU A 234 31.71 4.69 0.75
N GLN A 235 31.63 3.75 1.70
CA GLN A 235 32.48 2.55 1.70
C GLN A 235 32.11 1.60 0.57
N HIS A 236 30.82 1.27 0.42
CA HIS A 236 30.34 0.37 -0.64
C HIS A 236 30.66 0.89 -2.05
N LEU A 237 30.51 2.20 -2.27
CA LEU A 237 30.77 2.87 -3.54
C LEU A 237 32.24 3.26 -3.73
N ARG A 238 33.10 3.03 -2.73
CA ARG A 238 34.53 3.38 -2.74
C ARG A 238 34.77 4.86 -3.06
N ILE A 239 33.96 5.74 -2.46
CA ILE A 239 34.12 7.19 -2.60
C ILE A 239 35.48 7.60 -2.02
N PRO A 240 36.28 8.44 -2.71
CA PRO A 240 37.58 8.92 -2.20
C PRO A 240 37.43 9.61 -0.85
N ALA A 241 38.39 9.43 0.06
CA ALA A 241 38.31 9.96 1.43
C ALA A 241 38.09 11.49 1.48
N GLU A 242 38.67 12.21 0.51
CA GLU A 242 38.53 13.66 0.34
C GLU A 242 37.10 14.11 0.03
N GLN A 243 36.28 13.23 -0.54
CA GLN A 243 34.89 13.48 -0.94
C GLN A 243 33.87 12.97 0.09
N ARG A 244 34.33 12.29 1.13
CA ARG A 244 33.46 11.73 2.18
C ARG A 244 33.01 12.79 3.16
N ILE A 245 31.85 12.57 3.77
CA ILE A 245 31.42 13.40 4.89
C ILE A 245 32.39 13.27 6.08
N GLN A 246 32.62 14.38 6.79
CA GLN A 246 33.55 14.39 7.93
C GLN A 246 33.01 13.54 9.10
N ASP A 247 33.93 13.00 9.90
CA ASP A 247 33.60 12.13 11.03
C ASP A 247 32.90 12.82 12.20
N THR A 248 32.71 14.14 12.15
CA THR A 248 31.97 14.91 13.15
C THR A 248 30.52 14.45 13.22
N ALA A 249 30.24 13.54 14.14
CA ALA A 249 28.88 13.32 14.62
C ALA A 249 28.29 14.67 15.04
N PRO A 250 27.01 14.96 14.75
CA PRO A 250 26.39 16.19 15.21
C PRO A 250 26.51 16.24 16.72
N VAL A 251 27.12 17.31 17.24
CA VAL A 251 27.14 17.60 18.68
C VAL A 251 25.67 17.66 19.10
N ARG A 252 25.17 16.61 19.76
CA ARG A 252 23.88 16.65 20.45
C ARG A 252 24.04 17.71 21.54
N ARG A 253 23.56 18.94 21.29
CA ARG A 253 23.26 19.86 22.38
C ARG A 253 22.15 19.18 23.18
N ALA A 254 22.49 18.68 24.36
CA ALA A 254 21.49 18.18 25.29
C ALA A 254 20.45 19.29 25.49
N PRO A 255 19.15 19.03 25.34
CA PRO A 255 18.16 19.97 25.84
C PRO A 255 18.46 20.16 27.33
N GLY A 256 18.57 21.43 27.75
CA GLY A 256 18.69 21.75 29.18
C GLY A 256 17.57 21.07 29.96
N PRO A 257 17.76 20.78 31.26
CA PRO A 257 16.81 20.03 32.05
C PRO A 257 15.41 20.64 31.94
N SER A 258 14.49 19.96 31.27
CA SER A 258 13.09 20.34 31.29
C SER A 258 12.56 19.95 32.67
N ALA A 259 12.05 20.93 33.42
CA ALA A 259 11.26 20.64 34.60
C ALA A 259 10.12 19.72 34.18
N GLY A 260 10.16 18.46 34.65
CA GLY A 260 9.07 17.51 34.43
C GLY A 260 7.78 18.05 35.04
N PRO A 261 6.61 17.59 34.57
CA PRO A 261 5.35 17.95 35.20
C PRO A 261 5.37 17.45 36.64
N GLN A 262 5.16 18.38 37.58
CA GLN A 262 4.89 18.04 38.98
C GLN A 262 3.62 17.19 39.01
N ARG A 263 3.71 16.02 39.65
CA ARG A 263 2.57 15.15 39.94
C ARG A 263 1.77 15.70 41.10
#